data_AF-A0A968SGE3-F1
#
_entry.id   AF-A0A968SGE3-F1
#
_cell.length_a   1.000
_cell.length_b   1.000
_cell.length_c   1.000
_cell.angle_alpha   90.00
_cell.angle_beta   90.00
_cell.angle_gamma   90.00
#
_symmetry.space_group_name_H-M   'P 1'
#
loop_
_entity.id
_entity.type
_entity.pdbx_description
1 polymer ?
#
loop_
_entity_poly.entity_id
_entity_poly.type
_entity_poly.pdbx_seq_one_letter_code
_entity_poly.pdbx_strand_id
1 'polypeptide(L)'
;MNYYFQFEADFIDSLRCIPMTVRYKLDTCGIKLKLQHWHQLSLEARQSLLELPCATEAEIRDYRSYLQILVHNYTGEFPEDMAVTEQLALSGVKGSQSVVTEQSRSAVTEQSRSEEWQQEEVIPESVQIQSQKTQSDLTLEQWRKFSPLQRFVLIKLSRSHHENKNFRPALQEFLDVLSCCPEINPEINPEINPEINPEINLEINPAPNAPASVLDNP
;
A
#
# COMPACT_ATOMS: atom_id res chain seq x y z
N MET A 1 5.61 -19.16 -0.28
CA MET A 1 4.63 -18.07 -0.28
C MET A 1 3.94 -18.09 -1.63
N ASN A 2 2.61 -18.15 -1.67
CA ASN A 2 1.88 -17.97 -2.92
C ASN A 2 1.84 -16.47 -3.22
N TYR A 3 2.40 -16.07 -4.37
CA TYR A 3 2.43 -14.66 -4.80
C TYR A 3 1.18 -14.26 -5.60
N TYR A 4 0.17 -15.13 -5.66
CA TYR A 4 -1.07 -14.99 -6.41
C TYR A 4 -2.27 -15.43 -5.57
N PHE A 5 -3.46 -14.92 -5.92
CA PHE A 5 -4.70 -15.27 -5.24
C PHE A 5 -5.28 -16.59 -5.75
N GLN A 6 -6.10 -17.27 -4.94
CA GLN A 6 -6.67 -18.56 -5.32
C GLN A 6 -7.62 -18.44 -6.53
N PHE A 7 -8.36 -17.34 -6.64
CA PHE A 7 -9.16 -17.05 -7.85
C PHE A 7 -8.31 -16.88 -9.12
N GLU A 8 -6.99 -16.72 -9.01
CA GLU A 8 -6.06 -16.63 -10.14
C GLU A 8 -5.47 -17.97 -10.58
N ALA A 9 -5.62 -19.03 -9.76
CA ALA A 9 -4.94 -20.30 -9.97
C ALA A 9 -5.10 -20.86 -11.39
N ASP A 10 -6.34 -20.85 -11.92
CA ASP A 10 -6.67 -21.41 -13.23
C ASP A 10 -5.96 -20.73 -14.41
N PHE A 11 -5.48 -19.49 -14.26
CA PHE A 11 -4.78 -18.77 -15.32
C PHE A 11 -3.29 -18.53 -15.07
N ILE A 12 -2.83 -18.64 -13.82
CA ILE A 12 -1.40 -18.53 -13.47
C ILE A 12 -0.60 -19.68 -14.08
N ASP A 13 -1.13 -20.90 -14.11
CA ASP A 13 -0.44 -22.06 -14.71
C ASP A 13 -0.12 -21.86 -16.20
N SER A 14 -0.91 -21.00 -16.87
CA SER A 14 -0.69 -20.63 -18.28
C SER A 14 0.00 -19.28 -18.47
N LEU A 15 0.15 -18.47 -17.40
CA LEU A 15 0.57 -17.06 -17.40
C LEU A 15 0.01 -16.22 -18.56
N ARG A 16 -1.21 -16.55 -19.01
CA ARG A 16 -1.86 -15.87 -20.15
C ARG A 16 -2.25 -14.42 -19.83
N CYS A 17 -2.33 -14.07 -18.55
CA CYS A 17 -2.70 -12.75 -18.08
C CYS A 17 -1.69 -12.25 -17.05
N ILE A 18 -1.53 -10.92 -16.96
CA ILE A 18 -0.73 -10.28 -15.90
C ILE A 18 -1.47 -10.47 -14.56
N PRO A 19 -0.85 -11.11 -13.54
CA PRO A 19 -1.44 -11.32 -12.21
C PRO A 19 -1.80 -10.02 -11.52
N MET A 20 -2.80 -10.04 -10.63
CA MET A 20 -3.21 -8.84 -9.90
C MET A 20 -2.09 -8.22 -9.08
N THR A 21 -1.24 -9.04 -8.45
CA THR A 21 -0.04 -8.57 -7.72
C THR A 21 0.88 -7.74 -8.61
N VAL A 22 1.14 -8.20 -9.84
CA VAL A 22 2.00 -7.45 -10.78
C VAL A 22 1.31 -6.18 -11.24
N ARG A 23 0.01 -6.22 -11.54
CA ARG A 23 -0.76 -5.01 -11.90
C ARG A 23 -0.73 -3.97 -10.80
N TYR A 24 -0.87 -4.40 -9.54
CA TYR A 24 -0.76 -3.50 -8.39
C TYR A 24 0.61 -2.82 -8.34
N LYS A 25 1.70 -3.58 -8.53
CA LYS A 25 3.05 -3.00 -8.58
C LYS A 25 3.25 -2.06 -9.77
N LEU A 26 2.68 -2.38 -10.93
CA LEU A 26 2.70 -1.53 -12.13
C LEU A 26 1.97 -0.21 -11.90
N ASP A 27 0.78 -0.25 -11.31
CA ASP A 27 0.03 0.94 -10.92
C ASP A 27 0.79 1.75 -9.84
N THR A 28 1.43 1.08 -8.88
CA THR A 28 2.23 1.70 -7.81
C THR A 28 3.48 2.40 -8.35
N CYS A 29 4.21 1.77 -9.29
CA CYS A 29 5.41 2.35 -9.89
C CYS A 29 5.13 3.24 -11.10
N GLY A 30 3.87 3.38 -11.50
CA GLY A 30 3.44 4.25 -12.60
C GLY A 30 3.87 3.76 -13.99
N ILE A 31 4.04 2.46 -14.20
CA ILE A 31 4.38 1.89 -15.52
C ILE A 31 3.18 1.19 -16.14
N LYS A 32 2.94 1.46 -17.42
CA LYS A 32 1.95 0.73 -18.21
C LYS A 32 2.61 -0.37 -19.05
N LEU A 33 2.52 -1.61 -18.59
CA LEU A 33 2.99 -2.77 -19.34
C LEU A 33 1.88 -3.32 -20.26
N LYS A 34 2.14 -3.39 -21.58
CA LYS A 34 1.20 -4.00 -22.53
C LYS A 34 1.25 -5.53 -22.41
N LEU A 35 0.11 -6.18 -22.60
CA LEU A 35 0.01 -7.65 -22.50
C LEU A 35 0.94 -8.37 -23.50
N GLN A 36 1.13 -7.80 -24.69
CA GLN A 36 2.08 -8.33 -25.68
C GLN A 36 3.52 -8.36 -25.16
N HIS A 37 3.97 -7.30 -24.47
CA HIS A 37 5.30 -7.25 -23.86
C HIS A 37 5.43 -8.26 -22.71
N TRP A 38 4.39 -8.40 -21.88
CA TRP A 38 4.35 -9.43 -20.83
C TRP A 38 4.54 -10.84 -21.39
N HIS A 39 3.90 -11.15 -22.54
CA HIS A 39 4.06 -12.44 -23.20
C HIS A 39 5.46 -12.71 -23.75
N GLN A 40 6.25 -11.66 -24.02
CA GLN A 40 7.63 -11.79 -24.48
C GLN A 40 8.61 -12.06 -23.33
N LEU A 41 8.26 -11.68 -22.09
CA LEU A 41 9.08 -11.97 -20.92
C LEU A 41 9.19 -13.48 -20.68
N SER A 42 10.37 -13.95 -20.25
CA SER A 42 10.56 -15.33 -19.82
C SER A 42 9.77 -15.64 -18.54
N LEU A 43 9.59 -16.93 -18.23
CA LEU A 43 8.96 -17.35 -16.98
C LEU A 43 9.71 -16.80 -15.75
N GLU A 44 11.04 -16.88 -15.77
CA GLU A 44 11.91 -16.38 -14.69
C GLU A 44 11.80 -14.86 -14.51
N ALA A 45 11.73 -14.12 -15.61
CA ALA A 45 11.51 -12.67 -15.59
C ALA A 45 10.15 -12.33 -14.95
N ARG A 46 9.09 -13.08 -15.30
CA ARG A 46 7.76 -12.89 -14.70
C ARG A 46 7.73 -13.25 -13.21
N GLN A 47 8.46 -14.30 -12.80
CA GLN A 47 8.63 -14.66 -11.39
C GLN A 47 9.38 -13.57 -10.61
N SER A 48 10.45 -13.02 -11.17
CA SER A 48 11.19 -11.91 -10.55
C SER A 48 10.28 -10.71 -10.27
N LEU A 49 9.38 -10.35 -11.20
CA LEU A 49 8.39 -9.28 -11.00
C LEU A 49 7.38 -9.58 -9.87
N LEU A 50 7.09 -10.86 -9.59
CA LEU A 50 6.25 -11.26 -8.46
C LEU A 50 6.98 -11.15 -7.12
N GLU A 51 8.27 -11.48 -7.09
CA GLU A 51 9.08 -11.56 -5.86
C GLU A 51 9.65 -10.22 -5.41
N LEU A 52 10.00 -9.32 -6.34
CA LEU A 52 10.61 -8.04 -6.00
C LEU A 52 9.68 -7.16 -5.12
N PRO A 53 10.16 -6.56 -4.02
CA PRO A 53 9.35 -5.69 -3.18
C PRO A 53 8.99 -4.38 -3.92
N CYS A 54 7.88 -3.77 -3.52
CA CYS A 54 7.36 -2.54 -4.13
C CYS A 54 6.43 -1.81 -3.13
N ALA A 55 6.88 -1.65 -1.88
CA ALA A 55 6.10 -1.02 -0.81
C ALA A 55 6.67 0.35 -0.41
N THR A 56 7.99 0.50 -0.36
CA THR A 56 8.65 1.78 -0.03
C THR A 56 9.03 2.57 -1.28
N GLU A 57 9.22 3.88 -1.17
CA GLU A 57 9.65 4.72 -2.31
C GLU A 57 10.94 4.22 -2.98
N ALA A 58 11.90 3.74 -2.19
CA ALA A 58 13.13 3.15 -2.69
C ALA A 58 12.86 1.88 -3.50
N GLU A 59 12.04 0.98 -2.96
CA GLU A 59 11.63 -0.25 -3.65
C GLU A 59 10.83 0.04 -4.92
N ILE A 60 9.94 1.02 -4.89
CA ILE A 60 9.15 1.46 -6.06
C ILE A 60 10.08 1.93 -7.17
N ARG A 61 11.07 2.77 -6.84
CA ARG A 61 12.09 3.25 -7.79
C ARG A 61 12.89 2.08 -8.37
N ASP A 62 13.37 1.19 -7.52
CA ASP A 62 14.22 0.08 -7.94
C ASP A 62 13.44 -0.93 -8.80
N TYR A 63 12.18 -1.22 -8.43
CA TYR A 63 11.25 -2.02 -9.23
C TYR A 63 10.98 -1.37 -10.59
N ARG A 64 10.78 -0.05 -10.63
CA ARG A 64 10.57 0.71 -11.87
C ARG A 64 11.77 0.59 -12.81
N SER A 65 12.97 0.84 -12.30
CA SER A 65 14.21 0.75 -13.08
C SER A 65 14.45 -0.67 -13.60
N TYR A 66 14.26 -1.68 -12.76
CA TYR A 66 14.37 -3.08 -13.16
C TYR A 66 13.38 -3.42 -14.28
N LEU A 67 12.11 -3.03 -14.15
CA LEU A 67 11.09 -3.31 -15.15
C LEU A 67 11.39 -2.62 -16.49
N GLN A 68 11.87 -1.38 -16.49
CA GLN A 68 12.24 -0.67 -17.72
C GLN A 68 13.37 -1.38 -18.46
N ILE A 69 14.43 -1.79 -17.74
CA ILE A 69 15.56 -2.54 -18.31
C ILE A 69 15.09 -3.89 -18.84
N LEU A 70 14.26 -4.58 -18.05
CA LEU A 70 13.73 -5.89 -18.41
C LEU A 70 12.90 -5.82 -19.69
N VAL A 71 11.95 -4.90 -19.79
CA VAL A 71 11.12 -4.74 -20.99
C VAL A 71 12.01 -4.39 -22.18
N HIS A 72 12.92 -3.43 -22.05
CA HIS A 72 13.83 -3.04 -23.13
C HIS A 72 14.67 -4.22 -23.65
N ASN A 73 15.20 -5.05 -22.76
CA ASN A 73 16.01 -6.21 -23.15
C ASN A 73 15.22 -7.25 -23.95
N TYR A 74 13.92 -7.41 -23.68
CA TYR A 74 13.08 -8.41 -24.35
C TYR A 74 12.39 -7.87 -25.61
N THR A 75 12.03 -6.59 -25.63
CA THR A 75 11.18 -6.01 -26.68
C THR A 75 11.92 -5.00 -27.57
N GLY A 76 13.06 -4.47 -27.11
CA GLY A 76 13.75 -3.33 -27.71
C GLY A 76 13.09 -1.96 -27.43
N GLU A 77 11.96 -1.93 -26.71
CA GLU A 77 11.17 -0.73 -26.44
C GLU A 77 11.18 -0.38 -24.95
N PHE A 78 11.00 0.91 -24.62
CA PHE A 78 10.75 1.33 -23.24
C PHE A 78 9.25 1.30 -22.94
N PRO A 79 8.83 0.80 -21.76
CA PRO A 79 7.42 0.83 -21.39
C PRO A 79 6.94 2.27 -21.17
N GLU A 80 5.67 2.53 -21.49
CA GLU A 80 5.07 3.85 -21.33
C GLU A 80 4.88 4.19 -19.85
N ASP A 81 5.27 5.39 -19.45
CA ASP A 81 4.93 5.93 -18.15
C ASP A 81 3.44 6.25 -18.10
N MET A 82 2.75 5.79 -17.07
CA MET A 82 1.47 6.39 -16.72
C MET A 82 1.76 7.80 -16.25
N ALA A 83 1.11 8.79 -16.86
CA ALA A 83 1.30 10.20 -16.54
C ALA A 83 0.97 10.46 -15.06
N VAL A 84 1.93 10.22 -14.17
CA VAL A 84 1.96 10.75 -12.83
C VAL A 84 2.70 12.06 -12.98
N THR A 85 1.97 13.17 -13.05
CA THR A 85 2.61 14.48 -13.05
C THR A 85 3.41 14.57 -11.77
N GLU A 86 4.73 14.61 -11.93
CA GLU A 86 5.74 14.79 -10.91
C GLU A 86 5.37 16.00 -10.04
N GLN A 87 4.82 15.75 -8.85
CA GLN A 87 4.48 16.81 -7.93
C GLN A 87 5.69 17.11 -7.03
N LEU A 88 6.76 17.62 -7.64
CA LEU A 88 7.85 18.27 -6.93
C LEU A 88 8.21 19.60 -7.61
N ALA A 89 8.17 20.65 -6.77
CA ALA A 89 8.64 22.02 -6.98
C ALA A 89 7.79 22.96 -7.84
N LEU A 90 7.06 23.86 -7.16
CA LEU A 90 7.18 25.32 -7.35
C LEU A 90 6.38 26.07 -6.25
N SER A 91 7.08 26.38 -5.16
CA SER A 91 6.78 27.55 -4.34
C SER A 91 6.96 28.82 -5.20
N GLY A 92 5.90 29.59 -5.45
CA GLY A 92 6.03 30.82 -6.25
C GLY A 92 4.74 31.61 -6.53
N VAL A 93 4.20 32.27 -5.50
CA VAL A 93 3.55 33.60 -5.47
C VAL A 93 2.82 34.16 -6.74
N LYS A 94 1.49 34.31 -6.58
CA LYS A 94 0.51 35.37 -6.99
C LYS A 94 0.38 35.85 -8.46
N GLY A 95 -0.87 35.91 -8.93
CA GLY A 95 -1.29 36.83 -10.00
C GLY A 95 -2.69 36.63 -10.59
N SER A 96 -3.72 37.15 -9.91
CA SER A 96 -5.02 37.69 -10.36
C SER A 96 -5.64 37.46 -11.77
N GLN A 97 -6.95 37.15 -11.72
CA GLN A 97 -8.10 37.49 -12.60
C GLN A 97 -8.64 36.49 -13.65
N SER A 98 -9.80 35.91 -13.26
CA SER A 98 -11.11 35.95 -13.92
C SER A 98 -11.29 35.42 -15.36
N VAL A 99 -11.98 34.28 -15.50
CA VAL A 99 -13.23 34.09 -16.27
C VAL A 99 -13.94 32.84 -15.73
N VAL A 100 -15.18 32.99 -15.27
CA VAL A 100 -16.08 31.87 -14.92
C VAL A 100 -16.93 31.59 -16.16
N THR A 101 -16.73 30.42 -16.78
CA THR A 101 -17.67 29.86 -17.75
C THR A 101 -18.12 28.49 -17.27
N GLU A 102 -19.43 28.36 -17.10
CA GLU A 102 -20.15 27.13 -16.79
C GLU A 102 -19.93 26.07 -17.88
N GLN A 103 -19.20 25.02 -17.53
CA GLN A 103 -19.29 23.72 -18.18
C GLN A 103 -18.88 22.61 -17.19
N SER A 104 -19.68 22.48 -16.15
CA SER A 104 -19.58 21.41 -15.16
C SER A 104 -20.22 20.13 -15.73
N ARG A 105 -19.50 19.40 -16.57
CA ARG A 105 -19.70 17.96 -16.76
C ARG A 105 -18.34 17.28 -16.58
N SER A 106 -18.09 16.99 -15.30
CA SER A 106 -16.89 16.49 -14.65
C SER A 106 -15.96 15.66 -15.53
N ALA A 107 -14.82 16.26 -15.86
CA ALA A 107 -13.58 15.54 -16.01
C ALA A 107 -13.27 14.87 -14.67
N VAL A 108 -13.64 13.61 -14.51
CA VAL A 108 -13.05 12.75 -13.48
C VAL A 108 -11.62 12.51 -13.96
N THR A 109 -10.71 13.34 -13.46
CA THR A 109 -9.30 13.34 -13.80
C THR A 109 -8.77 11.92 -13.65
N GLU A 110 -8.10 11.41 -14.68
CA GLU A 110 -7.55 10.04 -14.71
C GLU A 110 -6.60 9.75 -13.54
N GLN A 111 -6.07 10.80 -12.92
CA GLN A 111 -5.30 10.85 -11.67
C GLN A 111 -6.05 10.29 -10.45
N SER A 112 -7.36 10.57 -10.35
CA SER A 112 -8.20 10.14 -9.21
C SER A 112 -8.32 8.62 -9.14
N ARG A 113 -8.11 7.91 -10.26
CA ARG A 113 -8.26 6.45 -10.35
C ARG A 113 -7.13 5.66 -9.70
N SER A 114 -5.99 6.30 -9.44
CA SER A 114 -4.80 5.66 -8.88
C SER A 114 -4.77 5.65 -7.35
N GLU A 115 -5.68 6.35 -6.67
CA GLU A 115 -5.68 6.47 -5.20
C GLU A 115 -6.91 5.84 -4.54
N GLU A 116 -7.88 5.38 -5.34
CA GLU A 116 -9.16 4.86 -4.81
C GLU A 116 -9.00 3.63 -3.91
N TRP A 117 -7.99 2.80 -4.15
CA TRP A 117 -7.71 1.63 -3.31
C TRP A 117 -7.03 1.98 -1.98
N GLN A 118 -6.55 3.20 -1.80
CA GLN A 118 -6.01 3.68 -0.52
C GLN A 118 -7.12 4.19 0.41
N GLN A 119 -8.30 4.50 -0.12
CA GLN A 119 -9.42 5.00 0.67
C GLN A 119 -10.10 3.86 1.44
N GLU A 120 -10.12 3.98 2.78
CA GLU A 120 -10.72 3.00 3.70
C GLU A 120 -12.14 3.36 4.11
N GLU A 121 -12.50 4.64 4.01
CA GLU A 121 -13.77 5.16 4.52
C GLU A 121 -14.89 5.15 3.48
N VAL A 122 -14.55 4.89 2.21
CA VAL A 122 -15.49 4.92 1.10
C VAL A 122 -15.27 3.69 0.22
N ILE A 123 -16.34 2.89 0.05
CA ILE A 123 -16.36 1.81 -0.94
C ILE A 123 -16.71 2.44 -2.31
N PRO A 124 -15.90 2.27 -3.37
CA PRO A 124 -16.22 2.81 -4.68
C PRO A 124 -17.53 2.25 -5.25
N GLU A 125 -18.31 3.08 -5.94
CA GLU A 125 -19.63 2.71 -6.49
C GLU A 125 -19.57 1.46 -7.37
N SER A 126 -18.52 1.31 -8.19
CA SER A 126 -18.34 0.13 -9.04
C SER A 126 -18.26 -1.16 -8.21
N VAL A 127 -17.57 -1.14 -7.07
CA VAL A 127 -17.44 -2.29 -6.17
C VAL A 127 -18.78 -2.58 -5.51
N GLN A 128 -19.51 -1.55 -5.05
CA GLN A 128 -20.85 -1.73 -4.45
C GLN A 128 -21.83 -2.38 -5.43
N ILE A 129 -21.91 -1.86 -6.66
CA ILE A 129 -22.77 -2.39 -7.71
C ILE A 129 -22.43 -3.86 -7.99
N GLN A 130 -21.14 -4.18 -8.10
CA GLN A 130 -20.71 -5.54 -8.41
C GLN A 130 -20.95 -6.51 -7.24
N SER A 131 -20.79 -6.05 -5.99
CA SER A 131 -21.13 -6.79 -4.78
C SER A 131 -22.62 -7.18 -4.76
N GLN A 132 -23.50 -6.21 -5.01
CA GLN A 132 -24.95 -6.43 -5.08
C GLN A 132 -25.33 -7.40 -6.21
N LYS A 133 -24.76 -7.22 -7.41
CA LYS A 133 -25.00 -8.12 -8.56
C LYS A 133 -24.59 -9.56 -8.27
N THR A 134 -23.57 -9.75 -7.44
CA THR A 134 -23.05 -11.07 -7.07
C THR A 134 -23.65 -11.63 -5.79
N GLN A 135 -24.70 -10.98 -5.25
CA GLN A 135 -25.42 -11.36 -4.04
C GLN A 135 -24.50 -11.48 -2.81
N SER A 136 -23.49 -10.61 -2.73
CA SER A 136 -22.57 -10.53 -1.60
C SER A 136 -22.71 -9.15 -0.97
N ASP A 137 -22.97 -9.08 0.33
CA ASP A 137 -23.07 -7.81 1.05
C ASP A 137 -21.72 -7.44 1.65
N LEU A 138 -20.97 -6.60 0.93
CA LEU A 138 -19.73 -6.02 1.42
C LEU A 138 -20.04 -4.81 2.31
N THR A 139 -19.66 -4.90 3.58
CA THR A 139 -19.79 -3.80 4.55
C THR A 139 -18.56 -2.89 4.56
N LEU A 140 -18.73 -1.66 5.04
CA LEU A 140 -17.61 -0.73 5.21
C LEU A 140 -16.58 -1.24 6.23
N GLU A 141 -17.01 -1.94 7.29
CA GLU A 141 -16.11 -2.52 8.27
C GLU A 141 -15.20 -3.59 7.65
N GLN A 142 -15.75 -4.46 6.81
CA GLN A 142 -14.97 -5.44 6.07
C GLN A 142 -14.02 -4.77 5.07
N TRP A 143 -14.49 -3.74 4.36
CA TRP A 143 -13.67 -2.97 3.42
C TRP A 143 -12.44 -2.35 4.10
N ARG A 144 -12.59 -1.80 5.31
CA ARG A 144 -11.50 -1.25 6.11
C ARG A 144 -10.45 -2.29 6.51
N LYS A 145 -10.87 -3.55 6.71
CA LYS A 145 -9.96 -4.66 7.06
C LYS A 145 -9.21 -5.22 5.85
N PHE A 146 -9.58 -4.86 4.62
CA PHE A 146 -8.87 -5.29 3.43
C PHE A 146 -7.57 -4.51 3.23
N SER A 147 -6.49 -5.26 2.94
CA SER A 147 -5.22 -4.68 2.52
C SER A 147 -5.37 -3.81 1.26
N PRO A 148 -4.45 -2.88 1.01
CA PRO A 148 -4.46 -2.08 -0.22
C PRO A 148 -4.51 -2.92 -1.50
N LEU A 149 -3.82 -4.08 -1.52
CA LEU A 149 -3.85 -5.00 -2.66
C LEU A 149 -5.25 -5.63 -2.85
N GLN A 150 -5.91 -6.08 -1.78
CA GLN A 150 -7.27 -6.63 -1.87
C GLN A 150 -8.28 -5.59 -2.35
N ARG A 151 -8.21 -4.35 -1.84
CA ARG A 151 -9.03 -3.23 -2.31
C ARG A 151 -8.78 -2.93 -3.79
N PHE A 152 -7.52 -2.88 -4.20
CA PHE A 152 -7.12 -2.72 -5.60
C PHE A 152 -7.72 -3.80 -6.50
N VAL A 153 -7.65 -5.07 -6.09
CA VAL A 153 -8.22 -6.19 -6.84
C VAL A 153 -9.72 -6.01 -7.06
N LEU A 154 -10.48 -5.73 -5.99
CA LEU A 154 -11.93 -5.55 -6.09
C LEU A 154 -12.29 -4.36 -6.99
N ILE A 155 -11.55 -3.26 -6.91
CA ILE A 155 -11.73 -2.10 -7.79
C ILE A 155 -11.47 -2.48 -9.25
N LYS A 156 -10.32 -3.10 -9.56
CA LYS A 156 -9.98 -3.50 -10.94
C LYS A 156 -10.97 -4.51 -11.50
N LEU A 157 -11.43 -5.46 -10.69
CA LEU A 157 -12.42 -6.45 -11.11
C LEU A 157 -13.80 -5.80 -11.32
N SER A 158 -14.23 -4.88 -10.45
CA SER A 158 -15.53 -4.23 -10.59
C SER A 158 -15.69 -3.38 -11.87
N ARG A 159 -14.58 -2.89 -12.42
CA ARG A 159 -14.54 -2.03 -13.63
C ARG A 159 -14.37 -2.80 -14.93
N SER A 160 -14.20 -4.12 -14.88
CA SER A 160 -14.05 -4.94 -16.07
C SER A 160 -15.33 -4.91 -16.90
N HIS A 161 -15.22 -4.61 -18.20
CA HIS A 161 -16.35 -4.43 -19.11
C HIS A 161 -16.98 -5.75 -19.60
N HIS A 162 -16.43 -6.89 -19.21
CA HIS A 162 -16.97 -8.22 -19.48
C HIS A 162 -17.53 -8.82 -18.18
N GLU A 163 -18.48 -9.76 -18.28
CA GLU A 163 -19.03 -10.49 -17.13
C GLU A 163 -17.88 -10.99 -16.23
N ASN A 164 -17.66 -10.29 -15.11
CA ASN A 164 -16.50 -10.56 -14.29
C ASN A 164 -16.78 -11.75 -13.36
N LYS A 165 -16.54 -12.95 -13.90
CA LYS A 165 -16.63 -14.21 -13.16
C LYS A 165 -15.67 -14.30 -11.98
N ASN A 166 -14.61 -13.48 -11.96
CA ASN A 166 -13.58 -13.48 -10.91
C ASN A 166 -13.91 -12.57 -9.73
N PHE A 167 -14.83 -11.61 -9.88
CA PHE A 167 -15.16 -10.69 -8.78
C PHE A 167 -15.72 -11.42 -7.56
N ARG A 168 -16.70 -12.30 -7.76
CA ARG A 168 -17.33 -13.04 -6.65
C ARG A 168 -16.34 -14.00 -5.96
N PRO A 169 -15.57 -14.84 -6.68
CA PRO A 169 -14.51 -15.65 -6.07
C PRO A 169 -13.50 -14.82 -5.28
N ALA A 170 -13.04 -13.68 -5.83
CA ALA A 170 -12.09 -12.81 -5.14
C ALA A 170 -12.69 -12.22 -3.86
N LEU A 171 -13.93 -11.71 -3.92
CA LEU A 171 -14.62 -11.17 -2.75
C LEU A 171 -14.82 -12.24 -1.67
N GLN A 172 -15.27 -13.44 -2.06
CA GLN A 172 -15.46 -14.55 -1.13
C GLN A 172 -14.13 -14.94 -0.47
N GLU A 173 -13.05 -15.10 -1.25
CA GLU A 173 -11.71 -15.41 -0.75
C GLU A 173 -11.27 -14.39 0.31
N PHE A 174 -11.51 -13.10 0.09
CA PHE A 174 -11.11 -12.06 1.04
C PHE A 174 -11.98 -12.04 2.31
N LEU A 175 -13.29 -12.28 2.17
CA LEU A 175 -14.21 -12.36 3.31
C LEU A 175 -13.98 -13.63 4.16
N ASP A 176 -13.60 -14.75 3.54
CA ASP A 176 -13.28 -16.00 4.23
C ASP A 176 -12.03 -15.83 5.12
N VAL A 177 -11.01 -15.10 4.62
CA VAL A 177 -9.81 -14.76 5.41
C VAL A 177 -10.18 -13.93 6.65
N LEU A 178 -11.10 -12.96 6.52
CA LEU A 178 -11.61 -12.19 7.65
C LEU A 178 -12.43 -13.03 8.65
N SER A 179 -13.05 -14.10 8.16
CA SER A 179 -13.90 -14.99 8.99
C SER A 179 -13.07 -16.02 9.78
N CYS A 180 -11.92 -16.44 9.26
CA CYS A 180 -11.06 -17.46 9.88
C CYS A 180 -10.10 -16.92 10.95
N CYS A 181 -9.90 -15.60 11.04
CA CYS A 181 -9.12 -14.96 12.09
C CYS A 181 -10.00 -13.96 12.84
N PRO A 182 -10.68 -14.35 13.94
CA PRO A 182 -11.20 -13.36 14.87
C PRO A 182 -9.98 -12.72 15.53
N GLU A 183 -9.47 -11.62 14.97
CA GLU A 183 -8.46 -10.83 15.66
C GLU A 183 -8.99 -10.47 17.06
N ILE A 184 -8.23 -10.95 18.04
CA ILE A 184 -8.40 -10.70 19.47
C ILE A 184 -8.48 -9.18 19.65
N ASN A 185 -9.59 -8.72 20.23
CA ASN A 185 -9.77 -7.34 20.64
C ASN A 185 -8.58 -6.86 21.51
N PRO A 186 -7.73 -5.91 21.06
CA PRO A 186 -6.70 -5.36 21.92
C PRO A 186 -7.28 -4.20 22.76
N GLU A 187 -8.34 -4.46 23.53
CA GLU A 187 -8.77 -3.62 24.65
C GLU A 187 -8.43 -4.28 25.99
N ILE A 188 -7.19 -4.75 26.12
CA ILE A 188 -6.59 -4.94 27.44
C ILE A 188 -5.65 -3.76 27.60
N ASN A 189 -6.09 -2.78 28.38
CA ASN A 189 -5.23 -1.81 29.04
C ASN A 189 -4.68 -2.49 30.29
N PRO A 190 -3.44 -3.03 30.31
CA PRO A 190 -2.79 -3.30 31.56
C PRO A 190 -2.17 -1.97 32.02
N GLU A 191 -2.89 -1.24 32.88
CA GLU A 191 -2.25 -0.32 33.82
C GLU A 191 -1.28 -1.13 34.69
N ILE A 192 -0.08 -1.36 34.16
CA ILE A 192 1.06 -1.78 34.96
C ILE A 192 1.65 -0.47 35.47
N ASN A 193 1.27 -0.10 36.68
CA ASN A 193 2.08 0.74 37.54
C ASN A 193 3.08 -0.16 38.26
N PRO A 194 4.35 -0.25 37.83
CA PRO A 194 5.40 -0.70 38.73
C PRO A 194 5.89 0.52 39.51
N GLU A 195 5.34 0.71 40.71
CA GLU A 195 6.04 1.45 41.76
C GLU A 195 7.40 0.78 41.99
N ILE A 196 8.43 1.31 41.35
CA ILE A 196 9.82 1.02 41.72
C ILE A 196 10.39 2.36 42.16
N ASN A 197 10.27 2.60 43.46
CA ASN A 197 11.12 3.52 44.19
C ASN A 197 12.42 2.77 44.54
N PRO A 198 13.57 3.23 44.06
CA PRO A 198 14.78 3.12 44.84
C PRO A 198 15.28 4.52 45.14
N GLU A 199 14.97 5.00 46.35
CA GLU A 199 15.69 6.11 46.95
C GLU A 199 17.18 5.75 47.01
N ILE A 200 17.98 6.45 46.22
CA ILE A 200 19.43 6.51 46.43
C ILE A 200 19.86 7.96 46.32
N ASN A 201 19.93 8.55 47.52
CA ASN A 201 20.65 9.74 47.95
C ASN A 201 21.64 10.32 46.94
N LEU A 202 21.33 11.53 46.46
CA LEU A 202 22.33 12.50 46.02
C LEU A 202 22.05 13.83 46.73
N GLU A 203 22.43 13.92 48.00
CA GLU A 203 22.51 15.20 48.68
C GLU A 203 23.95 15.71 48.61
N ILE A 204 24.15 16.65 47.70
CA ILE A 204 25.37 17.42 47.51
C ILE A 204 25.27 18.60 48.48
N ASN A 205 26.28 18.82 49.34
CA ASN A 205 27.02 20.09 49.41
C ASN A 205 28.09 20.15 50.53
N PRO A 206 29.08 21.07 50.42
CA PRO A 206 30.38 20.96 51.07
C PRO A 206 30.67 21.99 52.19
N ALA A 207 31.70 21.67 53.00
CA ALA A 207 32.62 22.56 53.76
C ALA A 207 32.09 23.27 55.05
N PRO A 208 32.94 23.99 55.82
CA PRO A 208 34.15 23.56 56.55
C PRO A 208 34.16 24.03 58.04
N ASN A 209 34.92 23.39 58.94
CA ASN A 209 35.80 24.04 59.94
C ASN A 209 36.32 23.07 61.03
N ALA A 210 37.61 23.24 61.33
CA ALA A 210 38.40 22.65 62.42
C ALA A 210 38.11 23.35 63.78
N PRO A 211 38.94 23.28 64.86
CA PRO A 211 40.10 22.42 65.20
C PRO A 211 40.11 21.90 66.67
N ALA A 212 41.07 21.01 67.00
CA ALA A 212 41.89 20.99 68.25
C ALA A 212 42.68 19.65 68.29
N SER A 213 44.02 19.66 68.12
CA SER A 213 45.03 19.65 69.21
C SER A 213 44.87 18.40 70.10
N VAL A 214 45.80 17.44 70.14
CA VAL A 214 46.97 17.44 71.04
C VAL A 214 48.07 16.50 70.51
N LEU A 215 49.29 17.03 70.37
CA LEU A 215 50.57 16.30 70.40
C LEU A 215 51.58 17.19 71.14
N ASP A 216 52.10 16.70 72.27
CA ASP A 216 53.44 16.94 72.83
C ASP A 216 53.57 16.05 74.10
N ASN A 217 54.23 14.88 74.02
CA ASN A 217 55.65 14.57 74.38
C ASN A 217 55.88 14.35 75.90
N PRO A 218 56.93 13.65 76.36
CA PRO A 218 58.13 13.14 75.67
C PRO A 218 58.23 11.62 75.49
#